data_AF-T0H509-F1
#
_entry.id   AF-T0H509-F1
#
_cell.length_a   1.000
_cell.length_b   1.000
_cell.length_c   1.000
_cell.angle_alpha   90.00
_cell.angle_beta   90.00
_cell.angle_gamma   90.00
#
_symmetry.space_group_name_H-M   'P 1'
#
loop_
_entity.id
_entity.type
_entity.pdbx_description
1 polymer ?
#
loop_
_entity_poly.entity_id
_entity_poly.type
_entity_poly.pdbx_seq_one_letter_code
_entity_poly.pdbx_strand_id
1 'polypeptide(L)'
;MKRKVYVGMDVHKETISIAYLTSNSKELVKEQQIKHNEVQIKKFVTKLKSEWNEIHCCYEAGVTGYPLYRYLNSLGVNCTLIAPGKIPRQSSDKIKTDKRDAIKLARLLRSGDLESIHIPSEEEEAVRDYLRSRDSLRLDLGRNRQRLMKFLLRKGNVYSATKYWTVSHYKWLNNLHFENEILQETFNDYYSRVKVQEENLKAMDRVVRGVAESEPFRERVGILRCFEEWII
;
A
#
# COMPACT_ATOMS: atom_id res chain seq x y z
N MET A 1 30.45 19.11 22.43
CA MET A 1 30.25 18.05 21.42
C MET A 1 28.77 17.97 21.09
N LYS A 2 28.37 18.04 19.81
CA LYS A 2 26.98 17.77 19.41
C LYS A 2 26.69 16.29 19.66
N ARG A 3 25.86 15.98 20.64
CA ARG A 3 25.46 14.59 20.96
C ARG A 3 24.43 14.13 19.93
N LYS A 4 24.83 13.19 19.06
CA LYS A 4 24.00 12.61 18.01
C LYS A 4 23.52 11.22 18.40
N VAL A 5 22.24 10.94 18.15
CA VAL A 5 21.62 9.63 18.40
C VAL A 5 20.95 9.09 17.13
N TYR A 6 21.12 7.80 16.90
CA TYR A 6 20.49 7.04 15.84
C TYR A 6 19.46 6.10 16.46
N VAL A 7 18.24 6.18 15.94
CA VAL A 7 17.07 5.49 16.46
C VAL A 7 16.51 4.58 15.38
N GLY A 8 16.48 3.29 15.66
CA GLY A 8 15.75 2.33 14.84
C GLY A 8 14.40 2.04 15.48
N MET A 9 13.35 2.06 14.68
CA MET A 9 11.99 1.83 15.12
C MET A 9 11.38 0.68 14.31
N ASP A 10 10.87 -0.33 15.00
CA ASP A 10 10.00 -1.34 14.41
C ASP A 10 8.55 -0.99 14.77
N VAL A 11 7.73 -0.76 13.75
CA VAL A 11 6.44 -0.07 13.87
C VAL A 11 5.31 -1.07 13.66
N HIS A 12 4.62 -1.39 14.74
CA HIS A 12 3.39 -2.16 14.73
C HIS A 12 2.18 -1.24 14.91
N LYS A 13 0.96 -1.70 14.59
CA LYS A 13 -0.27 -0.90 14.73
C LYS A 13 -0.56 -0.42 16.16
N GLU A 14 -0.10 -1.16 17.16
CA GLU A 14 -0.38 -0.89 18.59
C GLU A 14 0.84 -0.38 19.35
N THR A 15 2.03 -0.77 18.94
CA THR A 15 3.28 -0.53 19.66
C THR A 15 4.40 -0.20 18.70
N ILE A 16 5.41 0.50 19.21
CA ILE A 16 6.65 0.80 18.49
C ILE A 16 7.81 0.35 19.36
N SER A 17 8.60 -0.57 18.84
CA SER A 17 9.84 -1.06 19.48
C SER A 17 11.00 -0.17 19.03
N ILE A 18 11.80 0.33 19.98
CA ILE A 18 12.78 1.39 19.75
C ILE A 18 14.14 0.99 20.31
N ALA A 19 15.18 1.18 19.50
CA ALA A 19 16.58 0.99 19.89
C ALA A 19 17.42 2.24 19.60
N TYR A 20 18.39 2.54 20.48
CA TYR A 20 19.19 3.77 20.44
C TYR A 20 20.68 3.47 20.34
N LEU A 21 21.37 4.18 19.46
CA LEU A 21 22.82 4.10 19.31
C LEU A 21 23.44 5.49 19.24
N THR A 22 24.60 5.67 19.87
CA THR A 22 25.40 6.89 19.68
C THR A 22 26.33 6.76 18.47
N SER A 23 26.89 7.89 18.05
CA SER A 23 27.97 7.92 17.05
C SER A 23 29.25 7.22 17.51
N ASN A 24 29.51 7.18 18.82
CA ASN A 24 30.84 6.85 19.36
C ASN A 24 30.92 5.44 19.96
N SER A 25 29.79 4.77 20.21
CA SER A 25 29.76 3.43 20.80
C SER A 25 29.03 2.45 19.89
N LYS A 26 29.60 1.27 19.66
CA LYS A 26 28.85 0.13 19.09
C LYS A 26 27.82 -0.42 20.09
N GLU A 27 27.95 -0.05 21.36
CA GLU A 27 27.05 -0.45 22.42
C GLU A 27 25.71 0.25 22.33
N LEU A 28 24.67 -0.55 22.49
CA LEU A 28 23.29 -0.14 22.60
C LEU A 28 23.13 0.76 23.82
N VAL A 29 22.60 1.95 23.62
CA VAL A 29 22.40 2.92 24.71
C VAL A 29 21.17 2.52 25.53
N LYS A 30 20.11 2.10 24.84
CA LYS A 30 18.83 1.78 25.45
C LYS A 30 17.94 0.99 24.48
N GLU A 31 16.94 0.33 25.04
CA GLU A 31 15.78 -0.22 24.35
C GLU A 31 14.52 0.20 25.10
N GLN A 32 13.45 0.49 24.37
CA GLN A 32 12.12 0.64 24.98
C GLN A 32 11.03 0.33 23.96
N GLN A 33 9.83 0.08 24.47
CA GLN A 33 8.63 -0.02 23.67
C GLN A 33 7.64 1.05 24.11
N ILE A 34 6.99 1.71 23.15
CA ILE A 34 5.94 2.70 23.41
C ILE A 34 4.64 2.30 22.70
N LYS A 35 3.50 2.83 23.15
CA LYS A 35 2.25 2.70 22.40
C LYS A 35 2.30 3.54 21.13
N HIS A 36 1.71 3.05 20.06
CA HIS A 36 1.58 3.77 18.79
C HIS A 36 0.45 4.82 18.89
N ASN A 37 0.73 5.94 19.55
CA ASN A 37 -0.13 7.11 19.56
C ASN A 37 0.68 8.40 19.71
N GLU A 38 0.11 9.51 19.25
CA GLU A 38 0.78 10.81 19.18
C GLU A 38 1.29 11.31 20.54
N VAL A 39 0.55 11.05 21.62
CA VAL A 39 0.93 11.49 22.97
C VAL A 39 2.22 10.80 23.43
N GLN A 40 2.31 9.49 23.26
CA GLN A 40 3.49 8.71 23.67
C GLN A 40 4.68 9.00 22.75
N ILE A 41 4.45 9.14 21.44
CA ILE A 41 5.49 9.52 20.49
C ILE A 41 6.04 10.92 20.82
N LYS A 42 5.18 11.90 21.13
CA LYS A 42 5.61 13.25 21.54
C LYS A 42 6.43 13.22 22.81
N LYS A 43 5.97 12.50 23.85
CA LYS A 43 6.73 12.32 25.10
C LYS A 43 8.11 11.72 24.84
N PHE A 44 8.17 10.72 23.98
CA PHE A 44 9.41 10.08 23.58
C PHE A 44 10.36 11.06 22.87
N VAL A 45 9.88 11.81 21.87
CA VAL A 45 10.69 12.79 21.14
C VAL A 45 11.16 13.93 22.04
N THR A 46 10.30 14.47 22.92
CA THR A 46 10.69 15.52 23.87
C THR A 46 11.80 15.05 24.80
N LYS A 47 11.71 13.81 25.31
CA LYS A 47 12.76 13.22 26.13
C LYS A 47 14.07 13.11 25.36
N LEU A 48 14.03 12.62 24.12
CA LEU A 48 15.21 12.55 23.28
C LEU A 48 15.86 13.92 23.06
N LYS A 49 15.06 14.96 22.80
CA LYS A 49 15.55 16.33 22.61
C LYS A 49 16.17 16.94 23.87
N SER A 50 15.78 16.50 25.07
CA SER A 50 16.42 16.94 26.32
C SER A 50 17.82 16.34 26.53
N GLU A 51 18.11 15.19 25.91
CA GLU A 51 19.36 14.44 26.10
C GLU A 51 20.33 14.60 24.91
N TRP A 52 19.81 14.86 23.71
CA TRP A 52 20.53 14.81 22.43
C TRP A 52 20.21 16.03 21.55
N ASN A 53 21.23 16.53 20.84
CA ASN A 53 21.11 17.71 19.98
C ASN A 53 20.66 17.35 18.56
N GLU A 54 20.97 16.14 18.09
CA GLU A 54 20.71 15.69 16.73
C GLU A 54 20.13 14.27 16.76
N ILE A 55 18.90 14.12 16.27
CA ILE A 55 18.14 12.87 16.35
C ILE A 55 17.86 12.40 14.92
N HIS A 56 18.34 11.21 14.59
CA HIS A 56 18.06 10.53 13.33
C HIS A 56 17.26 9.27 13.63
N CYS A 57 16.07 9.16 13.05
CA CYS A 57 15.19 8.01 13.21
C CYS A 57 15.05 7.27 11.88
N CYS A 58 14.79 5.97 11.95
CA CYS A 58 14.37 5.23 10.76
C CYS A 58 13.41 4.09 11.10
N TYR A 59 12.57 3.73 10.13
CA TYR A 59 11.73 2.54 10.18
C TYR A 59 11.38 2.01 8.79
N GLU A 60 10.94 0.76 8.78
CA GLU A 60 10.48 0.06 7.57
C GLU A 60 9.11 0.59 7.14
N ALA A 61 8.98 0.98 5.87
CA ALA A 61 7.72 1.39 5.27
C ALA A 61 6.73 0.22 5.30
N GLY A 62 5.63 0.43 6.01
CA GLY A 62 4.54 -0.54 6.13
C GLY A 62 3.18 0.13 5.97
N VAL A 63 2.13 -0.62 6.26
CA VAL A 63 0.73 -0.15 6.18
C VAL A 63 0.41 1.03 7.11
N THR A 64 1.21 1.24 8.16
CA THR A 64 1.11 2.35 9.12
C THR A 64 2.01 3.55 8.74
N GLY A 65 2.58 3.53 7.53
CA GLY A 65 3.86 4.16 7.20
C GLY A 65 3.91 5.68 7.21
N TYR A 66 3.10 6.39 6.42
CA TYR A 66 3.36 7.82 6.18
C TYR A 66 2.91 8.80 7.27
N PRO A 67 1.78 8.57 7.99
CA PRO A 67 1.37 9.47 9.06
C PRO A 67 2.42 9.62 10.17
N LEU A 68 3.05 8.51 10.58
CA LEU A 68 4.13 8.54 11.57
C LEU A 68 5.34 9.36 11.09
N TYR A 69 5.72 9.23 9.82
CA TYR A 69 6.83 9.96 9.21
C TYR A 69 6.56 11.47 9.28
N ARG A 70 5.37 11.88 8.83
CA ARG A 70 4.93 13.29 8.83
C ARG A 70 4.88 13.84 10.25
N TYR A 71 4.42 13.06 11.22
CA TYR A 71 4.36 13.46 12.63
C TYR A 71 5.76 13.60 13.26
N LEU A 72 6.68 12.67 13.00
CA LEU A 72 8.06 12.79 13.46
C LEU A 72 8.74 14.02 12.84
N ASN A 73 8.51 14.26 11.55
CA ASN A 73 9.04 15.42 10.86
C ASN A 73 8.48 16.75 11.39
N SER A 74 7.18 16.82 11.72
CA SER A 74 6.57 18.02 12.33
C SER A 74 7.10 18.29 13.74
N LEU A 75 7.53 17.24 14.46
CA LEU A 75 8.26 17.36 15.70
C LEU A 75 9.74 17.70 15.50
N GLY A 76 10.22 17.96 14.27
CA GLY A 76 11.60 18.33 13.97
C GLY A 76 12.61 17.20 14.14
N VAL A 77 12.18 15.95 13.94
CA VAL A 77 13.05 14.77 13.94
C VAL A 77 13.39 14.39 12.50
N ASN A 78 14.67 14.19 12.20
CA ASN A 78 15.07 13.70 10.88
C ASN A 78 14.74 12.21 10.78
N CYS A 79 13.70 11.86 10.04
CA CYS A 79 13.26 10.48 9.87
C CYS A 79 13.60 9.98 8.46
N THR A 80 14.13 8.75 8.38
CA THR A 80 14.40 8.04 7.13
C THR A 80 13.43 6.87 7.01
N LEU A 81 12.60 6.88 5.97
CA LEU A 81 11.65 5.80 5.69
C LEU A 81 12.25 4.83 4.69
N ILE A 82 12.25 3.52 4.99
CA ILE A 82 13.01 2.53 4.22
C ILE A 82 12.06 1.52 3.57
N ALA A 83 12.25 1.19 2.29
CA ALA A 83 11.51 0.08 1.69
C ALA A 83 11.92 -1.26 2.31
N PRO A 84 10.97 -2.17 2.63
CA PRO A 84 11.24 -3.53 3.08
C PRO A 84 12.33 -4.27 2.28
N GLY A 85 12.27 -4.15 0.94
CA GLY A 85 13.21 -4.81 0.02
C GLY A 85 14.61 -4.17 -0.05
N LYS A 86 14.79 -2.96 0.48
CA LYS A 86 16.10 -2.27 0.53
C LYS A 86 16.87 -2.52 1.83
N ILE A 87 16.27 -3.20 2.81
CA ILE A 87 16.96 -3.53 4.07
C ILE A 87 17.84 -4.76 3.85
N PRO A 88 19.17 -4.68 4.04
CA PRO A 88 20.04 -5.85 3.93
C PRO A 88 19.65 -6.94 4.93
N ARG A 89 19.31 -8.13 4.45
CA ARG A 89 18.96 -9.30 5.28
C ARG A 89 19.91 -10.45 4.96
N GLN A 90 20.55 -11.01 5.99
CA GLN A 90 21.36 -12.23 5.85
C GLN A 90 20.42 -13.44 5.83
N SER A 91 20.70 -14.43 4.99
CA SER A 91 19.92 -15.67 4.88
C SER A 91 19.91 -16.52 6.16
N SER A 92 20.89 -16.31 7.04
CA SER A 92 21.01 -16.94 8.36
C SER A 92 20.16 -16.29 9.46
N ASP A 93 19.57 -15.12 9.21
CA ASP A 93 18.81 -14.32 10.18
C ASP A 93 17.37 -14.87 10.29
N LYS A 94 17.25 -16.12 10.79
CA LYS A 94 15.98 -16.88 10.85
C LYS A 94 15.08 -16.47 12.03
N ILE A 95 15.62 -15.77 13.02
CA ILE A 95 14.88 -15.36 14.22
C ILE A 95 14.59 -13.86 14.11
N LYS A 96 13.35 -13.56 13.70
CA LYS A 96 12.83 -12.19 13.64
C LYS A 96 12.20 -11.84 14.99
N THR A 97 12.69 -10.78 15.64
CA THR A 97 12.04 -10.18 16.81
C THR A 97 12.07 -8.67 16.66
N ASP A 98 10.99 -8.01 17.09
CA ASP A 98 10.82 -6.55 16.95
C ASP A 98 12.03 -5.78 17.53
N LYS A 99 12.61 -6.31 18.61
CA LYS A 99 13.82 -5.75 19.24
C LYS A 99 15.04 -5.85 18.33
N ARG A 100 15.31 -7.03 17.77
CA ARG A 100 16.46 -7.25 16.87
C ARG A 100 16.34 -6.39 15.62
N ASP A 101 15.13 -6.25 15.10
CA ASP A 101 14.85 -5.43 13.92
C ASP A 101 15.08 -3.94 14.22
N ALA A 102 14.58 -3.42 15.35
CA ALA A 102 14.85 -2.04 15.77
C ALA A 102 16.37 -1.77 15.95
N ILE A 103 17.11 -2.68 16.59
CA ILE A 103 18.58 -2.54 16.75
C ILE A 103 19.28 -2.54 15.38
N LYS A 104 18.88 -3.45 14.50
CA LYS A 104 19.45 -3.58 13.16
C LYS A 104 19.24 -2.29 12.35
N LEU A 105 18.03 -1.75 12.38
CA LEU A 105 17.69 -0.48 11.74
C LEU A 105 18.56 0.67 12.29
N ALA A 106 18.71 0.78 13.61
CA ALA A 106 19.58 1.79 14.21
C ALA A 106 21.04 1.68 13.74
N ARG A 107 21.55 0.45 13.60
CA ARG A 107 22.92 0.20 13.13
C ARG A 107 23.10 0.61 11.67
N LEU A 108 22.18 0.21 10.79
CA LEU A 108 22.21 0.52 9.37
C LEU A 108 22.06 2.03 9.12
N LEU A 109 21.22 2.70 9.90
CA LEU A 109 21.07 4.15 9.84
C LEU A 109 22.37 4.87 10.21
N ARG A 110 23.07 4.38 11.24
CA ARG A 110 24.33 4.96 11.67
C ARG A 110 25.45 4.78 10.65
N SER A 111 25.51 3.63 9.97
CA SER A 111 26.53 3.42 8.93
C SER A 111 26.23 4.18 7.64
N GLY A 112 25.00 4.67 7.46
CA GLY A 112 24.57 5.31 6.22
C GLY A 112 24.21 4.31 5.12
N ASP A 113 24.02 3.03 5.47
CA ASP A 113 23.68 1.95 4.52
C ASP A 113 22.18 1.91 4.15
N LEU A 114 21.43 2.94 4.56
CA LEU A 114 19.99 3.04 4.30
C LEU A 114 19.68 4.14 3.31
N GLU A 115 18.92 3.80 2.29
CA GLU A 115 18.40 4.74 1.31
C GLU A 115 16.93 5.04 1.62
N SER A 116 16.60 6.33 1.77
CA SER A 116 15.22 6.76 1.97
C SER A 116 14.39 6.49 0.71
N ILE A 117 13.15 6.06 0.89
CA ILE A 117 12.17 6.09 -0.19
C ILE A 117 11.62 7.51 -0.38
N HIS A 118 11.08 7.76 -1.57
CA HIS A 118 10.24 8.92 -1.80
C HIS A 118 8.92 8.76 -1.03
N ILE A 119 8.58 9.78 -0.23
CA ILE A 119 7.34 9.83 0.54
C ILE A 119 6.32 10.62 -0.29
N PRO A 120 5.20 10.01 -0.68
CA PRO A 120 4.18 10.71 -1.44
C PRO A 120 3.51 11.80 -0.59
N SER A 121 3.05 12.87 -1.25
CA SER A 121 2.15 13.84 -0.65
C SER A 121 0.83 13.17 -0.23
N GLU A 122 0.04 13.85 0.61
CA GLU A 122 -1.29 13.32 0.99
C GLU A 122 -2.22 13.23 -0.23
N GLU A 123 -2.09 14.14 -1.19
CA GLU A 123 -2.83 14.10 -2.45
C GLU A 123 -2.40 12.90 -3.32
N GLU A 124 -1.09 12.65 -3.44
CA GLU A 124 -0.56 11.48 -4.15
C GLU A 124 -1.00 10.17 -3.48
N GLU A 125 -1.04 10.13 -2.14
CA GLU A 125 -1.54 8.99 -1.37
C GLU A 125 -3.03 8.73 -1.63
N ALA A 126 -3.86 9.78 -1.61
CA ALA A 126 -5.29 9.67 -1.91
C ALA A 126 -5.55 9.12 -3.33
N VAL A 127 -4.79 9.58 -4.33
CA VAL A 127 -4.88 9.04 -5.69
C VAL A 127 -4.47 7.57 -5.74
N ARG A 128 -3.40 7.18 -5.04
CA ARG A 128 -2.96 5.78 -4.96
C ARG A 128 -4.00 4.88 -4.31
N ASP A 129 -4.67 5.35 -3.26
CA ASP A 129 -5.75 4.60 -2.61
C ASP A 129 -6.97 4.42 -3.53
N TYR A 130 -7.30 5.45 -4.32
CA TYR A 130 -8.33 5.33 -5.35
C TYR A 130 -7.96 4.28 -6.41
N LEU A 131 -6.70 4.26 -6.88
CA LEU A 131 -6.22 3.25 -7.82
C LEU A 131 -6.25 1.83 -7.23
N ARG A 132 -5.88 1.65 -5.95
CA ARG A 132 -5.99 0.36 -5.25
C ARG A 132 -7.44 -0.11 -5.14
N SER A 133 -8.37 0.82 -4.88
CA SER A 133 -9.81 0.52 -4.85
C SER A 133 -10.30 0.05 -6.21
N ARG A 134 -9.89 0.74 -7.29
CA ARG A 134 -10.18 0.35 -8.67
C ARG A 134 -9.64 -1.04 -9.02
N ASP A 135 -8.41 -1.36 -8.64
CA ASP A 135 -7.82 -2.68 -8.88
C ASP A 135 -8.56 -3.79 -8.11
N SER A 136 -9.00 -3.50 -6.89
CA SER A 136 -9.82 -4.42 -6.09
C SER A 136 -11.15 -4.70 -6.79
N LEU A 137 -11.83 -3.65 -7.30
CA LEU A 137 -13.06 -3.78 -8.07
C LEU A 137 -12.86 -4.59 -9.36
N ARG A 138 -11.74 -4.38 -10.07
CA ARG A 138 -11.37 -5.15 -11.27
C ARG A 138 -11.22 -6.64 -10.96
N LEU A 139 -10.57 -6.99 -9.84
CA LEU A 139 -10.43 -8.38 -9.40
C LEU A 139 -11.79 -9.00 -9.06
N ASP A 140 -12.66 -8.24 -8.38
CA ASP A 140 -14.00 -8.70 -8.04
C ASP A 140 -14.89 -8.90 -9.26
N LEU A 141 -14.80 -8.03 -10.26
CA LEU A 141 -15.45 -8.22 -11.55
C LEU A 141 -15.02 -9.53 -12.21
N GLY A 142 -13.71 -9.82 -12.21
CA GLY A 142 -13.19 -11.10 -12.69
C GLY A 142 -13.79 -12.30 -11.95
N ARG A 143 -13.86 -12.25 -10.63
CA ARG A 143 -14.47 -13.30 -9.78
C ARG A 143 -15.96 -13.46 -10.07
N ASN A 144 -16.71 -12.37 -10.24
CA ASN A 144 -18.15 -12.42 -10.51
C ASN A 144 -18.46 -12.96 -11.90
N ARG A 145 -17.68 -12.57 -12.92
CA ARG A 145 -17.74 -13.17 -14.26
C ARG A 145 -17.51 -14.68 -14.19
N GLN A 146 -16.50 -15.14 -13.45
CA GLN A 146 -16.25 -16.57 -13.27
C GLN A 146 -17.40 -17.30 -12.56
N ARG A 147 -18.00 -16.70 -11.52
CA ARG A 147 -19.17 -17.27 -10.82
C ARG A 147 -20.36 -17.44 -11.75
N LEU A 148 -20.68 -16.42 -12.55
CA LEU A 148 -21.73 -16.47 -13.57
C LEU A 148 -21.46 -17.58 -14.60
N MET A 149 -20.24 -17.63 -15.16
CA MET A 149 -19.87 -18.67 -16.13
C MET A 149 -19.98 -20.09 -15.54
N LYS A 150 -19.55 -20.28 -14.29
CA LYS A 150 -19.71 -21.58 -13.60
C LYS A 150 -21.17 -21.94 -13.38
N PHE A 151 -22.03 -20.96 -13.07
CA PHE A 151 -23.48 -21.20 -12.97
C PHE A 151 -24.06 -21.66 -14.29
N LEU A 152 -23.78 -20.94 -15.38
CA LEU A 152 -24.25 -21.30 -16.73
C LEU A 152 -23.75 -22.68 -17.17
N LEU A 153 -22.48 -22.99 -16.88
CA LEU A 153 -21.90 -24.31 -17.16
C LEU A 153 -22.65 -25.44 -16.44
N ARG A 154 -23.02 -25.25 -15.16
CA ARG A 154 -23.84 -26.24 -14.41
C ARG A 154 -25.23 -26.46 -15.00
N LYS A 155 -25.70 -25.52 -15.84
CA LYS A 155 -26.98 -25.60 -16.55
C LYS A 155 -26.81 -25.96 -18.03
N GLY A 156 -25.62 -26.44 -18.42
CA GLY A 156 -25.34 -26.84 -19.80
C GLY A 156 -25.19 -25.69 -20.80
N ASN A 157 -25.20 -24.44 -20.33
CA ASN A 157 -25.08 -23.26 -21.17
C ASN A 157 -23.60 -22.89 -21.33
N VAL A 158 -23.05 -23.04 -22.54
CA VAL A 158 -21.65 -22.78 -22.84
C VAL A 158 -21.53 -21.82 -24.01
N TYR A 159 -20.80 -20.73 -23.82
CA TYR A 159 -20.45 -19.79 -24.88
C TYR A 159 -19.12 -20.20 -25.54
N SER A 160 -19.15 -20.49 -26.84
CA SER A 160 -18.00 -21.02 -27.59
C SER A 160 -17.37 -20.04 -28.58
N ALA A 161 -17.99 -18.88 -28.85
CA ALA A 161 -17.56 -18.01 -29.95
C ALA A 161 -16.25 -17.26 -29.65
N THR A 162 -16.09 -16.71 -28.44
CA THR A 162 -14.88 -15.94 -28.07
C THR A 162 -14.51 -16.11 -26.60
N LYS A 163 -13.21 -16.07 -26.29
CA LYS A 163 -12.71 -16.04 -24.90
C LYS A 163 -12.99 -14.70 -24.20
N TYR A 164 -13.16 -13.63 -24.96
CA TYR A 164 -13.36 -12.27 -24.45
C TYR A 164 -14.85 -11.96 -24.22
N TRP A 165 -15.12 -11.11 -23.22
CA TRP A 165 -16.43 -10.52 -22.93
C TRP A 165 -16.71 -9.37 -23.90
N THR A 166 -16.97 -9.71 -25.16
CA THR A 166 -17.29 -8.76 -26.24
C THR A 166 -18.78 -8.48 -26.30
N VAL A 167 -19.19 -7.56 -27.19
CA VAL A 167 -20.60 -7.28 -27.49
C VAL A 167 -21.39 -8.57 -27.77
N SER A 168 -20.79 -9.53 -28.50
CA SER A 168 -21.42 -10.82 -28.81
C SER A 168 -21.69 -11.67 -27.57
N HIS A 169 -20.81 -11.63 -26.56
CA HIS A 169 -20.99 -12.35 -25.30
C HIS A 169 -22.19 -11.78 -24.53
N TYR A 170 -22.34 -10.45 -24.44
CA TYR A 170 -23.50 -9.84 -23.79
C TYR A 170 -24.80 -10.09 -24.56
N LYS A 171 -24.76 -10.09 -25.89
CA LYS A 171 -25.93 -10.47 -26.71
C LYS A 171 -26.37 -11.89 -26.38
N TRP A 172 -25.43 -12.84 -26.26
CA TRP A 172 -25.73 -14.19 -25.84
C TRP A 172 -26.33 -14.24 -24.43
N LEU A 173 -25.70 -13.59 -23.44
CA LEU A 173 -26.22 -13.53 -22.07
C LEU A 173 -27.64 -12.97 -21.99
N ASN A 174 -27.93 -11.90 -22.73
CA ASN A 174 -29.25 -11.26 -22.74
C ASN A 174 -30.34 -12.13 -23.37
N ASN A 175 -29.97 -13.11 -24.20
CA ASN A 175 -30.92 -14.04 -24.83
C ASN A 175 -31.12 -15.32 -24.00
N LEU A 176 -30.44 -15.47 -22.87
CA LEU A 176 -30.63 -16.62 -21.99
C LEU A 176 -31.90 -16.45 -21.16
N HIS A 177 -32.78 -17.44 -21.27
CA HIS A 177 -33.99 -17.54 -20.47
C HIS A 177 -34.08 -18.92 -19.82
N PHE A 178 -34.43 -18.95 -18.54
CA PHE A 178 -34.66 -20.17 -17.78
C PHE A 178 -36.15 -20.30 -17.49
N GLU A 179 -36.74 -21.45 -17.81
CA GLU A 179 -38.16 -21.73 -17.54
C GLU A 179 -38.49 -21.72 -16.03
N ASN A 180 -37.53 -22.09 -15.19
CA ASN A 180 -37.67 -22.04 -13.74
C ASN A 180 -37.35 -20.64 -13.21
N GLU A 181 -38.33 -20.02 -12.54
CA GLU A 181 -38.23 -18.66 -12.00
C GLU A 181 -37.05 -18.46 -11.03
N ILE A 182 -36.79 -19.43 -10.14
CA ILE A 182 -35.68 -19.33 -9.18
C ILE A 182 -34.32 -19.39 -9.89
N LEU A 183 -34.21 -20.17 -10.97
CA LEU A 183 -33.00 -20.19 -11.79
C LEU A 183 -32.82 -18.88 -12.57
N GLN A 184 -33.92 -18.30 -13.06
CA GLN A 184 -33.90 -16.99 -13.71
C GLN A 184 -33.44 -15.89 -12.73
N GLU A 185 -33.96 -15.89 -11.50
CA GLU A 185 -33.55 -14.95 -10.45
C GLU A 185 -32.08 -15.15 -10.06
N THR A 186 -31.63 -16.40 -9.98
CA THR A 186 -30.21 -16.71 -9.73
C THR A 186 -29.32 -16.15 -10.84
N PHE A 187 -29.74 -16.29 -12.10
CA PHE A 187 -29.04 -15.70 -13.25
C PHE A 187 -29.01 -14.16 -13.15
N ASN A 188 -30.16 -13.55 -12.87
CA ASN A 188 -30.32 -12.10 -12.75
C ASN A 188 -29.41 -11.52 -11.65
N ASP A 189 -29.31 -12.18 -10.49
CA ASP A 189 -28.38 -11.76 -9.41
C ASP A 189 -26.92 -11.80 -9.87
N TYR A 190 -26.46 -12.91 -10.46
CA TYR A 190 -25.07 -12.98 -10.94
C TYR A 190 -24.79 -11.97 -12.04
N TYR A 191 -25.72 -11.80 -12.98
CA TYR A 191 -25.53 -10.93 -14.13
C TYR A 191 -25.58 -9.45 -13.74
N SER A 192 -26.49 -9.06 -12.87
CA SER A 192 -26.58 -7.68 -12.36
C SER A 192 -25.31 -7.26 -11.63
N ARG A 193 -24.70 -8.13 -10.81
CA ARG A 193 -23.41 -7.83 -10.15
C ARG A 193 -22.29 -7.55 -11.16
N VAL A 194 -22.20 -8.32 -12.24
CA VAL A 194 -21.23 -8.09 -13.32
C VAL A 194 -21.49 -6.73 -13.97
N LYS A 195 -22.75 -6.43 -14.32
CA LYS A 195 -23.13 -5.16 -14.96
C LYS A 195 -22.82 -3.95 -14.08
N VAL A 196 -23.22 -3.97 -12.81
CA VAL A 196 -22.97 -2.87 -11.86
C VAL A 196 -21.47 -2.64 -11.68
N GLN A 197 -20.68 -3.70 -11.52
CA GLN A 197 -19.23 -3.54 -11.35
C GLN A 197 -18.54 -3.02 -12.60
N GLU A 198 -19.01 -3.38 -13.80
CA GLU A 198 -18.50 -2.80 -15.05
C GLU A 198 -18.80 -1.32 -15.18
N GLU A 199 -20.01 -0.89 -14.81
CA GLU A 199 -20.38 0.52 -14.80
C GLU A 199 -19.55 1.31 -13.80
N ASN A 200 -19.38 0.77 -12.59
CA ASN A 200 -18.54 1.37 -11.55
C ASN A 200 -17.07 1.48 -12.01
N LEU A 201 -16.54 0.44 -12.65
CA LEU A 201 -15.17 0.46 -13.16
C LEU A 201 -15.00 1.53 -14.25
N LYS A 202 -15.95 1.64 -15.19
CA LYS A 202 -15.95 2.71 -16.20
C LYS A 202 -16.05 4.10 -15.57
N ALA A 203 -16.81 4.25 -14.49
CA ALA A 203 -16.89 5.51 -13.76
C ALA A 203 -15.55 5.85 -13.12
N MET A 204 -14.90 4.88 -12.49
CA MET A 204 -13.54 5.04 -11.94
C MET A 204 -12.52 5.38 -13.04
N ASP A 205 -12.61 4.77 -14.21
CA ASP A 205 -11.74 5.06 -15.36
C ASP A 205 -11.85 6.52 -15.84
N ARG A 206 -13.04 7.13 -15.73
CA ARG A 206 -13.22 8.55 -16.05
C ARG A 206 -12.53 9.43 -15.01
N VAL A 207 -12.64 9.09 -13.73
CA VAL A 207 -11.96 9.84 -12.66
C VAL A 207 -10.44 9.71 -12.79
N VAL A 208 -9.92 8.51 -13.01
CA VAL A 208 -8.48 8.27 -13.22
C VAL A 208 -7.95 9.06 -14.41
N ARG A 209 -8.70 9.13 -15.51
CA ARG A 209 -8.35 9.98 -16.66
C ARG A 209 -8.26 11.46 -16.29
N GLY A 210 -9.26 11.97 -15.57
CA GLY A 210 -9.25 13.36 -15.11
C GLY A 210 -8.05 13.68 -14.22
N VAL A 211 -7.72 12.79 -13.27
CA VAL A 211 -6.54 12.93 -12.40
C VAL A 211 -5.24 12.84 -13.19
N ALA A 212 -5.17 11.98 -14.20
CA ALA A 212 -4.00 11.85 -15.06
C ALA A 212 -3.71 13.09 -15.90
N GLU A 213 -4.72 13.94 -16.13
CA GLU A 213 -4.62 15.19 -16.88
C GLU A 213 -4.41 16.42 -15.97
N SER A 214 -4.54 16.26 -14.65
CA SER A 214 -4.33 17.33 -13.67
C SER A 214 -2.89 17.37 -13.14
N GLU A 215 -2.47 18.53 -12.64
CA GLU A 215 -1.23 18.63 -11.86
C GLU A 215 -1.37 17.88 -10.52
N PRO A 216 -0.27 17.30 -9.98
CA PRO A 216 1.09 17.25 -10.53
C PRO A 216 1.35 16.05 -11.48
N PHE A 217 0.31 15.30 -11.87
CA PHE A 217 0.46 14.04 -12.60
C PHE A 217 0.63 14.20 -14.10
N ARG A 218 0.05 15.27 -14.68
CA ARG A 218 -0.04 15.51 -16.12
C ARG A 218 1.27 15.28 -16.87
N GLU A 219 2.35 15.93 -16.43
CA GLU A 219 3.65 15.83 -17.09
C GLU A 219 4.22 14.40 -17.01
N ARG A 220 4.25 13.82 -15.79
CA ARG A 220 4.79 12.48 -15.55
C ARG A 220 4.03 11.41 -16.34
N VAL A 221 2.70 11.50 -16.35
CA VAL A 221 1.84 10.57 -17.11
C VAL A 221 2.02 10.78 -18.61
N GLY A 222 2.13 12.02 -19.07
CA GLY A 222 2.41 12.33 -20.48
C GLY A 222 3.70 11.66 -20.98
N ILE A 223 4.79 11.77 -20.21
CA ILE A 223 6.06 11.11 -20.52
C ILE A 223 5.88 9.59 -20.61
N LEU A 224 5.20 8.98 -19.63
CA LEU A 224 4.99 7.53 -19.60
C LEU A 224 4.13 7.04 -20.76
N ARG A 225 3.11 7.79 -21.16
CA ARG A 225 2.27 7.47 -22.34
C ARG A 225 3.04 7.49 -23.65
N CYS A 226 4.14 8.25 -23.75
CA CYS A 226 5.02 8.20 -24.93
C CYS A 226 5.79 6.88 -25.05
N PHE A 227 5.90 6.08 -23.98
CA PHE A 227 6.54 4.76 -24.00
C PHE A 227 5.54 3.60 -24.15
N GLU A 228 4.26 3.81 -23.83
CA GLU A 228 3.19 2.83 -24.00
C GLU A 228 2.02 3.46 -24.78
N GLU A 229 1.94 3.21 -26.09
CA GLU A 229 0.83 3.66 -26.97
C GLU A 229 -0.55 3.10 -26.57
N TRP A 230 -0.64 2.23 -25.56
CA TRP A 230 -1.87 1.56 -25.17
C TRP A 230 -1.92 1.28 -23.67
N ILE A 231 -2.33 2.23 -22.83
CA ILE A 231 -3.07 1.97 -21.57
C ILE A 231 -3.77 3.28 -21.14
N ILE A 232 -5.04 3.39 -21.53
CA ILE A 232 -6.12 3.92 -20.70
C ILE A 232 -7.37 3.11 -21.00
#